data_AF-W4K9R4-F1
#
_entry.id   AF-W4K9R4-F1
#
_cell.length_a   1.000
_cell.length_b   1.000
_cell.length_c   1.000
_cell.angle_alpha   90.00
_cell.angle_beta   90.00
_cell.angle_gamma   90.00
#
_symmetry.space_group_name_H-M   'P 1'
#
loop_
_entity.id
_entity.type
_entity.pdbx_description
1 polymer ?
#
loop_
_entity_poly.entity_id
_entity_poly.type
_entity_poly.pdbx_seq_one_letter_code
_entity_poly.pdbx_strand_id
1 'polypeptide(L)'
;MHSLYARINNITATLSTCMMVLLAGIACSSSLFTADSKGTLNISSVQVCFPGQTRRIPGRTQDFAFVNFNLTADLTPLFNWNTKQLFLYVGAEYTNAKGV
;
A
#
# COMPACT_ATOMS: atom_id res chain seq x y z
N MET A 1 54.38 -14.44 -15.52
CA MET A 1 53.28 -14.55 -14.54
C MET A 1 52.07 -13.76 -15.03
N HIS A 2 51.28 -14.35 -15.93
CA HIS A 2 49.98 -13.83 -16.35
C HIS A 2 49.12 -15.05 -16.63
N SER A 3 48.55 -15.63 -15.57
CA SER A 3 47.55 -16.69 -15.75
C SER A 3 46.25 -16.05 -16.24
N LEU A 4 45.57 -16.70 -17.18
CA LEU A 4 44.21 -16.34 -17.59
C LEU A 4 43.27 -16.21 -16.37
N TYR A 5 43.51 -17.05 -15.35
CA TYR A 5 42.77 -17.00 -14.09
C TYR A 5 42.88 -15.65 -13.36
N ALA A 6 44.08 -15.06 -13.32
CA ALA A 6 44.28 -13.76 -12.66
C ALA A 6 43.62 -12.60 -13.42
N ARG A 7 43.52 -12.69 -14.75
CA ARG A 7 42.84 -11.68 -15.58
C ARG A 7 41.32 -11.75 -15.41
N ILE A 8 40.77 -12.95 -15.40
CA ILE A 8 39.34 -13.18 -15.13
C ILE A 8 38.98 -12.68 -13.72
N ASN A 9 39.81 -12.99 -12.72
CA ASN A 9 39.57 -12.56 -11.35
C ASN A 9 39.47 -11.02 -11.22
N ASN A 10 40.37 -10.27 -11.87
CA ASN A 10 40.30 -8.80 -11.84
C ASN A 10 39.05 -8.25 -12.52
N ILE A 11 38.62 -8.83 -13.65
CA ILE A 11 37.37 -8.41 -14.33
C ILE A 11 36.17 -8.67 -13.42
N THR A 12 36.07 -9.87 -12.84
CA THR A 12 34.98 -10.23 -11.94
C THR A 12 34.95 -9.36 -10.68
N ALA A 13 36.12 -9.01 -10.13
CA ALA A 13 36.23 -8.11 -8.99
C ALA A 13 35.74 -6.68 -9.31
N THR A 14 36.12 -6.15 -10.48
CA THR A 14 35.62 -4.83 -10.94
C THR A 14 34.12 -4.83 -11.21
N LEU A 15 33.59 -5.89 -11.83
CA LEU A 15 32.16 -6.06 -12.06
C LEU A 15 31.38 -6.13 -10.75
N SER A 16 31.88 -6.90 -9.77
CA SER A 16 31.27 -7.05 -8.46
C SER A 16 31.24 -5.72 -7.69
N THR A 17 32.31 -4.93 -7.78
CA THR A 17 32.38 -3.61 -7.14
C THR A 17 31.37 -2.63 -7.77
N CYS A 18 31.25 -2.60 -9.10
CA CYS A 18 30.24 -1.79 -9.78
C CYS A 18 28.81 -2.19 -9.38
N MET A 19 28.52 -3.49 -9.30
CA MET A 19 27.22 -3.98 -8.83
C MET A 19 26.93 -3.57 -7.39
N MET A 20 27.92 -3.65 -6.50
CA MET A 20 27.77 -3.29 -5.10
C MET A 20 27.52 -1.78 -4.90
N VAL A 21 28.20 -0.93 -5.67
CA VAL A 21 27.97 0.53 -5.67
C VAL A 21 26.58 0.87 -6.18
N LEU A 22 26.13 0.21 -7.27
CA LEU A 22 24.80 0.42 -7.83
C LEU A 22 23.70 0.00 -6.82
N LEU A 23 23.86 -1.15 -6.17
CA LEU A 23 22.93 -1.61 -5.12
C LEU A 23 22.92 -0.68 -3.90
N ALA A 24 24.09 -0.16 -3.48
CA ALA A 24 24.18 0.82 -2.40
C ALA A 24 23.45 2.13 -2.77
N GLY A 25 23.59 2.61 -4.01
CA GLY A 25 22.89 3.80 -4.50
C GLY A 25 21.35 3.61 -4.54
N ILE A 26 20.90 2.43 -4.98
CA ILE A 26 19.49 2.01 -4.96
C ILE A 26 18.95 1.99 -3.53
N ALA A 27 19.71 1.40 -2.58
CA ALA A 27 19.31 1.33 -1.18
C ALA A 27 19.20 2.72 -0.54
N CYS A 28 20.21 3.59 -0.73
CA CYS A 28 20.18 4.95 -0.22
C CYS A 28 19.04 5.78 -0.81
N SER A 29 18.79 5.68 -2.12
CA SER A 29 17.68 6.38 -2.76
C SER A 29 16.33 5.89 -2.22
N SER A 30 16.17 4.58 -1.98
CA SER A 30 14.94 4.04 -1.38
C SER A 30 14.69 4.55 0.05
N SER A 31 15.74 4.81 0.84
CA SER A 31 15.59 5.34 2.21
C SER A 31 15.26 6.84 2.25
N LEU A 32 15.68 7.59 1.24
CA LEU A 32 15.46 9.04 1.20
C LEU A 32 14.09 9.42 0.64
N PHE A 33 13.53 8.62 -0.28
CA PHE A 33 12.19 8.83 -0.82
C PHE A 33 11.13 8.15 0.06
N THR A 34 10.80 8.77 1.19
CA THR A 34 9.62 8.38 1.96
C THR A 34 8.37 8.84 1.22
N ALA A 35 7.49 7.92 0.86
CA ALA A 35 6.28 8.24 0.12
C ALA A 35 5.22 8.83 1.07
N ASP A 36 4.80 10.06 0.78
CA ASP A 36 3.73 10.75 1.51
C ASP A 36 2.45 10.72 0.66
N SER A 37 1.45 9.96 1.10
CA SER A 37 0.15 9.87 0.43
C SER A 37 -0.77 10.97 0.94
N LYS A 38 -1.09 11.96 0.09
CA LYS A 38 -1.99 13.06 0.46
C LYS A 38 -3.38 12.76 -0.07
N GLY A 39 -4.34 12.62 0.84
CA GLY A 39 -5.74 12.43 0.47
C GLY A 39 -6.68 13.07 1.48
N THR A 40 -7.80 13.59 0.98
CA THR A 40 -8.88 14.10 1.80
C THR A 40 -10.02 13.10 1.77
N LEU A 41 -10.40 12.60 2.95
CA LEU A 41 -11.53 11.71 3.15
C LEU A 41 -12.72 12.52 3.67
N ASN A 42 -13.78 12.62 2.87
CA ASN A 42 -15.05 13.18 3.32
C ASN A 42 -16.11 12.09 3.36
N ILE A 43 -16.59 11.78 4.57
CA ILE A 43 -17.62 10.77 4.81
C ILE A 43 -18.97 11.48 4.81
N SER A 44 -19.68 11.37 3.70
CA SER A 44 -21.00 11.96 3.54
C SER A 44 -22.08 10.95 3.98
N SER A 45 -22.71 11.20 5.12
CA SER A 45 -23.91 10.48 5.59
C SER A 45 -23.70 9.00 5.92
N VAL A 46 -23.50 8.71 7.21
CA VAL A 46 -23.70 7.38 7.79
C VAL A 46 -25.15 7.31 8.28
N GLN A 47 -25.99 6.56 7.58
CA GLN A 47 -27.38 6.35 8.00
C GLN A 47 -27.56 4.91 8.45
N VAL A 48 -27.83 4.74 9.73
CA VAL A 48 -28.26 3.45 10.29
C VAL A 48 -29.76 3.36 10.12
N CYS A 49 -30.21 2.60 9.13
CA CYS A 49 -31.61 2.33 8.87
C CYS A 49 -32.02 1.00 9.49
N PHE A 50 -33.04 1.03 10.33
CA PHE A 50 -33.76 -0.18 10.73
C PHE A 50 -34.63 -0.64 9.54
N PRO A 51 -34.56 -1.92 9.14
CA PRO A 51 -35.21 -2.38 7.92
C PRO A 51 -36.73 -2.35 8.06
N GLY A 52 -37.38 -1.48 7.27
CA GLY A 52 -38.82 -1.57 7.01
C GLY A 52 -39.19 -2.51 5.85
N GLN A 53 -38.23 -2.88 4.99
CA GLN A 53 -38.50 -3.55 3.69
C GLN A 53 -37.49 -4.64 3.25
N THR A 54 -36.77 -5.28 4.18
CA THR A 54 -35.97 -6.48 3.85
C THR A 54 -36.63 -7.73 4.41
N ARG A 55 -36.33 -8.91 3.83
CA ARG A 55 -36.89 -10.19 4.27
C ARG A 55 -36.49 -10.43 5.72
N ARG A 56 -37.40 -10.18 6.65
CA ARG A 56 -37.19 -10.41 8.09
C ARG A 56 -36.84 -11.88 8.30
N ILE A 57 -35.64 -12.14 8.83
CA ILE A 57 -35.28 -13.48 9.32
C ILE A 57 -35.90 -13.64 10.71
N PRO A 58 -36.78 -14.63 10.94
CA PRO A 58 -37.36 -14.84 12.27
C PRO A 58 -36.26 -15.06 13.32
N GLY A 59 -36.32 -14.31 14.42
CA GLY A 59 -35.39 -14.47 15.55
C GLY A 59 -34.07 -13.70 15.47
N ARG A 60 -33.82 -12.89 14.42
CA ARG A 60 -32.64 -12.00 14.35
C ARG A 60 -33.01 -10.55 14.08
N THR A 61 -32.50 -9.65 14.92
CA THR A 61 -32.48 -8.20 14.66
C THR A 61 -31.37 -7.90 13.66
N GLN A 62 -31.70 -7.26 12.54
CA GLN A 62 -30.73 -6.83 11.52
C GLN A 62 -30.75 -5.30 11.46
N ASP A 63 -29.60 -4.68 11.68
CA ASP A 63 -29.40 -3.25 11.49
C ASP A 63 -28.64 -3.05 10.18
N PHE A 64 -29.11 -2.17 9.32
CA PHE A 64 -28.44 -1.84 8.06
C PHE A 64 -27.82 -0.45 8.18
N ALA A 65 -26.57 -0.31 7.80
CA ALA A 65 -25.89 0.98 7.71
C ALA A 65 -25.56 1.28 6.25
N PHE A 66 -25.99 2.44 5.77
CA PHE A 66 -25.58 2.98 4.48
C PHE A 66 -24.49 4.02 4.72
N VAL A 67 -23.33 3.80 4.09
CA VAL A 67 -22.18 4.71 4.16
C VAL A 67 -21.85 5.14 2.74
N ASN A 68 -21.95 6.44 2.47
CA ASN A 68 -21.44 7.01 1.22
C ASN A 68 -20.13 7.75 1.52
N PHE A 69 -19.04 7.35 0.90
CA PHE A 69 -17.75 8.02 1.07
C PHE A 69 -17.20 8.46 -0.28
N ASN A 70 -16.50 9.60 -0.28
CA ASN A 70 -15.74 10.07 -1.43
C ASN A 70 -14.26 10.11 -1.04
N LEU A 71 -13.43 9.41 -1.82
CA LEU A 71 -11.99 9.34 -1.64
C LEU A 71 -11.31 10.10 -2.77
N THR A 72 -10.61 11.18 -2.41
CA THR A 72 -9.68 11.88 -3.31
C THR A 72 -8.28 11.74 -2.74
N ALA A 73 -7.40 11.07 -3.48
CA ALA A 73 -6.02 10.84 -3.07
C ALA A 73 -5.06 11.12 -4.23
N ASP A 74 -4.02 11.91 -3.96
CA ASP A 74 -2.90 12.08 -4.86
C ASP A 74 -1.85 11.01 -4.56
N LEU A 75 -1.70 10.08 -5.52
CA LEU A 75 -0.77 8.96 -5.44
C LEU A 75 0.47 9.15 -6.32
N THR A 76 0.58 10.26 -7.05
CA THR A 76 1.76 10.60 -7.84
C THR A 76 3.07 10.51 -7.04
N PRO A 77 3.16 10.94 -5.76
CA PRO A 77 4.41 10.80 -4.99
C PRO A 77 4.78 9.36 -4.60
N LEU A 78 3.85 8.40 -4.69
CA LEU A 78 4.10 6.98 -4.40
C LEU A 78 4.77 6.26 -5.57
N PHE A 79 4.64 6.78 -6.80
CA PHE A 79 5.26 6.21 -7.99
C PHE A 79 6.69 6.74 -8.13
N ASN A 80 7.67 5.91 -7.75
CA ASN A 80 9.08 6.15 -7.98
C ASN A 80 9.69 5.03 -8.85
N TRP A 81 11.00 5.10 -9.11
CA TRP A 81 11.72 4.12 -9.92
C TRP A 81 11.75 2.69 -9.34
N ASN A 82 11.44 2.52 -8.05
CA ASN A 82 11.40 1.23 -7.34
C ASN A 82 9.97 0.69 -7.16
N THR A 83 8.95 1.54 -7.13
CA THR A 83 7.54 1.14 -6.90
C THR A 83 7.00 0.32 -8.07
N LYS A 84 6.77 -0.98 -7.87
CA LYS A 84 6.26 -1.89 -8.91
C LYS A 84 4.73 -2.05 -8.92
N GLN A 85 4.10 -2.02 -7.75
CA GLN A 85 2.66 -2.20 -7.61
C GLN A 85 2.16 -1.53 -6.33
N LEU A 86 0.97 -0.92 -6.38
CA LEU A 86 0.28 -0.35 -5.23
C LEU A 86 -1.02 -1.13 -5.00
N PHE A 87 -1.30 -1.45 -3.73
CA PHE A 87 -2.55 -2.05 -3.28
C PHE A 87 -3.24 -1.09 -2.32
N LEU A 88 -4.47 -0.69 -2.66
CA LEU A 88 -5.27 0.20 -1.83
C LEU A 88 -6.45 -0.57 -1.24
N TYR A 89 -6.65 -0.39 0.07
CA TYR A 89 -7.77 -0.98 0.80
C TYR A 89 -8.49 0.12 1.56
N VAL A 90 -9.82 0.11 1.46
CA VAL A 90 -10.68 0.96 2.29
C VAL A 90 -11.37 0.02 3.28
N GLY A 91 -11.01 0.15 4.54
CA GLY A 91 -11.65 -0.54 5.65
C GLY A 91 -12.66 0.39 6.32
N ALA A 92 -13.81 -0.15 6.71
CA ALA A 92 -14.78 0.54 7.53
C ALA A 92 -15.05 -0.31 8.78
N GLU A 93 -14.83 0.27 9.95
CA GLU A 93 -15.18 -0.33 11.23
C GLU A 93 -16.45 0.33 11.76
N TYR A 94 -17.42 -0.47 12.21
CA TYR A 94 -18.65 0.02 12.81
C TYR A 94 -18.93 -0.72 14.12
N THR A 95 -19.41 0.02 15.12
CA THR A 95 -19.83 -0.55 16.40
C THR A 95 -21.31 -0.93 16.35
N ASN A 96 -21.65 -2.11 16.86
CA ASN A 96 -23.04 -2.52 17.07
C ASN A 96 -23.38 -2.39 18.58
N ALA A 97 -24.65 -2.13 18.91
CA ALA A 97 -25.15 -2.02 20.28
C ALA A 97 -24.86 -3.25 21.18
N LYS A 98 -24.45 -4.39 20.62
CA LYS A 98 -24.05 -5.60 21.38
C LYS A 98 -22.56 -5.67 21.75
N GLY A 99 -21.72 -4.73 21.32
CA GLY A 99 -20.27 -4.87 21.44
C GLY A 99 -19.71 -5.96 20.52
N VAL A 100 -18.40 -5.91 20.28
CA VAL A 100 -17.66 -6.83 19.39
C VAL A 100 -17.84 -8.31 19.74
#